data_AF-A0A3B0XQM8-F1
#
_entry.id   AF-A0A3B0XQM8-F1
#
_cell.length_a   1.000
_cell.length_b   1.000
_cell.length_c   1.000
_cell.angle_alpha   90.00
_cell.angle_beta   90.00
_cell.angle_gamma   90.00
#
_symmetry.space_group_name_H-M   'P 1'
#
loop_
_entity.id
_entity.type
_entity.pdbx_description
1 polymer ?
#
loop_
_entity_poly.entity_id
_entity_poly.type
_entity_poly.pdbx_seq_one_letter_code
_entity_poly.pdbx_strand_id
1 'polypeptide(L)' 'MDEIINRWHMLYKGNVLSQRYLKGESLGKAELATLNEKAELWREQLMYISWFMRFVNPKFIG' A
#
# COMPACT_ATOMS: atom_id res chain seq x y z
N MET A 1 1.13 7.72 -6.18
CA MET A 1 1.85 6.44 -6.11
C MET A 1 2.77 6.40 -4.89
N ASP A 2 3.61 7.42 -4.73
CA ASP A 2 4.60 7.53 -3.64
C ASP A 2 3.98 7.48 -2.25
N GLU A 3 2.87 8.20 -2.00
CA GLU A 3 2.19 8.16 -0.70
C GLU A 3 1.67 6.75 -0.36
N ILE A 4 1.12 6.05 -1.36
CA ILE A 4 0.58 4.68 -1.21
C ILE A 4 1.73 3.73 -0.88
N ILE A 5 2.84 3.80 -1.62
CA ILE A 5 4.02 2.98 -1.36
C ILE A 5 4.65 3.32 0.00
N ASN A 6 4.77 4.59 0.37
CA ASN A 6 5.34 4.98 1.66
C ASN A 6 4.49 4.45 2.82
N ARG A 7 3.17 4.60 2.77
CA ARG A 7 2.27 4.05 3.80
C ARG A 7 2.27 2.51 3.81
N TRP A 8 2.40 1.89 2.64
CA TRP A 8 2.58 0.44 2.55
C TRP A 8 3.80 -0.02 3.32
N HIS A 9 4.93 0.70 3.18
CA HIS A 9 6.17 0.40 3.89
C HIS A 9 6.16 0.75 5.38
N MET A 10 5.27 1.63 5.84
CA MET A 10 5.08 1.91 7.27
C MET A 10 4.35 0.78 8.00
N LEU A 11 3.38 0.14 7.35
CA LEU A 11 2.54 -0.89 7.97
C LEU A 11 3.04 -2.32 7.66
N TYR A 12 3.71 -2.50 6.52
CA TYR A 12 4.24 -3.78 6.05
C TYR A 12 5.62 -3.57 5.43
N LYS A 13 6.40 -4.62 5.17
CA LYS A 13 7.73 -4.48 4.54
C LYS A 13 7.73 -4.10 3.05
N GLY A 14 6.55 -3.92 2.45
CA GLY A 14 6.40 -3.74 1.00
C GLY A 14 6.80 -5.00 0.19
N ASN A 15 7.11 -4.81 -1.09
CA ASN A 15 7.65 -5.85 -1.97
C ASN A 15 8.93 -5.36 -2.66
N VAL A 16 9.60 -6.23 -3.41
CA VAL A 16 10.87 -5.90 -4.09
C VAL A 16 10.72 -4.72 -5.07
N LEU A 17 9.62 -4.65 -5.83
CA LEU A 17 9.38 -3.57 -6.78
C LEU A 17 9.14 -2.23 -6.07
N SER A 18 8.40 -2.21 -4.96
CA SER A 18 8.14 -1.00 -4.20
C SER A 18 9.38 -0.52 -3.44
N GLN A 19 10.25 -1.44 -3.00
CA GLN A 19 11.57 -1.10 -2.47
C GLN A 19 12.48 -0.47 -3.53
N ARG A 20 12.55 -1.07 -4.72
CA ARG A 20 13.33 -0.53 -5.85
C ARG A 20 12.81 0.83 -6.29
N TYR A 21 11.49 1.00 -6.33
CA TYR A 21 10.84 2.29 -6.60
C TYR A 21 11.25 3.38 -5.60
N LEU A 22 11.23 3.09 -4.30
CA LEU A 22 11.66 4.04 -3.25
C LEU A 22 13.16 4.37 -3.31
N LYS A 23 13.99 3.47 -3.85
CA LYS A 23 15.42 3.72 -4.07
C LYS A 23 15.69 4.56 -5.32
N GLY A 24 14.66 4.94 -6.09
CA GLY A 24 14.81 5.67 -7.34
C GLY A 24 15.37 4.82 -8.48
N GLU A 25 15.32 3.49 -8.37
CA GLU A 25 15.74 2.61 -9.46
C GLU A 25 14.76 2.70 -10.64
N SER A 26 15.30 2.70 -11.85
CA SER A 26 14.47 2.64 -13.07
C SER A 26 13.76 1.30 -13.15
N LEU A 27 12.44 1.34 -13.12
CA LEU A 27 11.56 0.20 -13.38
C LEU A 27 11.09 0.24 -14.84
N GLY A 28 11.08 -0.90 -15.50
CA GLY A 28 10.50 -1.05 -16.83
C GLY A 28 8.97 -0.86 -16.80
N LYS A 29 8.36 -0.67 -17.97
CA LYS A 29 6.90 -0.47 -18.09
C LYS A 29 6.08 -1.62 -17.47
N ALA A 30 6.51 -2.87 -17.69
CA ALA A 30 5.86 -4.03 -17.10
C ALA A 30 6.00 -4.07 -15.57
N GLU A 31 7.20 -3.75 -15.05
CA GLU A 31 7.45 -3.69 -13.61
C GLU A 31 6.62 -2.58 -12.93
N LEU A 32 6.48 -1.42 -13.58
CA LEU A 32 5.63 -0.33 -13.11
C LEU A 32 4.14 -0.71 -13.13
N ALA A 33 3.69 -1.42 -14.16
CA ALA A 33 2.30 -1.92 -14.23
C ALA A 33 2.02 -2.90 -13.08
N THR A 34 2.91 -3.86 -12.86
CA THR A 34 2.81 -4.79 -11.72
C THR A 34 2.89 -4.07 -10.37
N LEU A 35 3.72 -3.04 -10.25
CA LEU A 35 3.80 -2.23 -9.04
C LEU A 35 2.49 -1.47 -8.77
N ASN A 36 1.88 -0.89 -9.80
CA ASN A 36 0.57 -0.24 -9.74
C ASN A 36 -0.53 -1.22 -9.30
N GLU A 37 -0.64 -2.38 -9.94
CA GLU A 37 -1.64 -3.40 -9.55
C GLU A 37 -1.50 -3.80 -8.08
N LYS A 38 -0.27 -4.02 -7.60
CA LYS A 38 -0.02 -4.38 -6.21
C LYS A 38 -0.31 -3.24 -5.24
N ALA A 39 -0.05 -2.00 -5.63
CA ALA A 39 -0.34 -0.83 -4.82
C ALA A 39 -1.86 -0.60 -4.67
N GLU A 40 -2.64 -0.82 -5.74
CA GLU A 40 -4.10 -0.75 -5.68
C GLU A 40 -4.69 -1.86 -4.82
N LEU A 41 -4.23 -3.09 -4.96
CA LEU A 41 -4.65 -4.19 -4.08
C LEU A 41 -4.38 -3.86 -2.60
N TRP A 42 -3.20 -3.30 -2.31
CA TRP A 42 -2.87 -2.88 -0.96
C TRP A 42 -3.80 -1.76 -0.46
N ARG A 43 -4.16 -0.80 -1.33
CA ARG A 43 -5.10 0.28 -1.01
C ARG A 43 -6.49 -0.27 -0.65
N GLU A 44 -6.98 -1.23 -1.41
CA GLU A 44 -8.25 -1.91 -1.14
C GLU A 44 -8.21 -2.67 0.20
N GLN A 45 -7.13 -3.40 0.48
CA GLN A 45 -6.94 -4.08 1.75
C GLN A 45 -6.92 -3.10 2.92
N LEU A 46 -6.27 -1.96 2.78
CA LEU A 46 -6.24 -0.93 3.82
C LEU A 46 -7.62 -0.30 4.04
N MET A 47 -8.39 -0.09 2.96
CA MET A 47 -9.79 0.33 3.07
C MET A 47 -10.62 -0.72 3.81
N TYR A 48 -10.45 -2.00 3.48
CA TYR A 48 -11.17 -3.10 4.14
C TYR A 48 -10.80 -3.19 5.63
N ILE A 49 -9.52 -3.11 5.98
CA ILE A 49 -9.07 -3.08 7.39
C ILE A 49 -9.63 -1.85 8.11
N SER A 50 -9.56 -0.67 7.50
CA SER A 50 -10.08 0.57 8.09
C SER A 50 -11.58 0.48 8.31
N TRP A 51 -12.31 -0.10 7.36
CA TRP A 51 -13.73 -0.35 7.47
C TRP A 51 -14.01 -1.37 8.57
N PHE A 52 -13.29 -2.51 8.59
CA PHE A 52 -13.42 -3.53 9.63
C PHE A 52 -13.19 -2.94 11.02
N MET A 53 -12.14 -2.13 11.22
CA MET A 53 -11.86 -1.44 12.48
C MET A 53 -13.03 -0.60 13.01
N ARG A 54 -13.87 -0.03 12.12
CA ARG A 54 -15.10 0.69 12.54
C ARG A 54 -16.18 -0.22 13.10
N PHE A 55 -16.25 -1.48 12.67
CA PHE A 55 -17.20 -2.47 13.19
C PHE A 55 -16.71 -3.11 14.49
N VAL A 56 -15.40 -3.40 14.60
CA VAL A 56 -14.85 -4.06 15.80
C VAL A 56 -14.58 -3.11 16.96
N ASN A 57 -14.53 -1.79 16.74
CA ASN A 57 -14.28 -0.84 17.82
C ASN A 57 -15.28 0.32 17.84
N PRO A 58 -16.42 0.17 18.54
CA PRO A 58 -17.38 1.26 18.71
C PRO A 58 -16.84 2.46 19.53
N LYS A 59 -15.63 2.39 20.10
CA LYS A 59 -15.03 3.46 20.93
C LYS A 59 -13.98 4.33 20.22
N PHE A 60 -13.75 4.18 18.92
CA PHE A 60 -12.89 5.12 18.17
C PHE A 60 -13.65 6.30 17.53
N ILE A 61 -14.90 6.49 17.95
CA ILE A 61 -15.68 7.71 17.77
C ILE A 61 -15.99 8.21 19.17
N GLY A 62 -15.11 9.07 19.70
CA GLY A 62 -15.21 9.69 21.01
C GLY A 62 -14.30 10.90 21.04
#